data_AF-A0A7M4DX54-F1
#
_entry.id   AF-A0A7M4DX54-F1
#
_cell.length_a   1.000
_cell.length_b   1.000
_cell.length_c   1.000
_cell.angle_alpha   90.00
_cell.angle_beta   90.00
_cell.angle_gamma   90.00
#
_symmetry.space_group_name_H-M   'P 1'
#
loop_
_entity.id
_entity.type
_entity.pdbx_description
1 polymer ?
#
loop_
_entity_poly.entity_id
_entity_poly.type
_entity_poly.pdbx_seq_one_letter_code
_entity_poly.pdbx_strand_id
1 'polypeptide(L)' 'MATLNWGYEGRNGPDQWHQLYPIASGDHQSPIDIKTKEVKKDPSLGRLQITWNAGTCKEIINVGHSFHVNF' A
#
# COMPACT_ATOMS: atom_id res chain seq x y z
N MET A 1 10.49 13.26 17.20
CA MET A 1 9.67 12.60 16.16
C MET A 1 10.35 12.86 14.84
N ALA A 2 10.75 11.84 14.08
CA ALA A 2 11.30 12.06 12.75
C ALA A 2 10.23 12.78 11.91
N THR A 3 10.56 13.94 11.35
CA THR A 3 9.68 14.67 10.44
C THR A 3 9.54 13.83 9.18
N LEU A 4 8.37 13.22 8.98
CA LEU A 4 8.05 12.54 7.72
C LEU A 4 8.00 13.60 6.63
N ASN A 5 8.96 13.55 5.70
CA ASN A 5 9.03 14.49 4.58
C ASN A 5 8.07 14.08 3.44
N TRP A 6 6.94 13.45 3.78
CA TRP A 6 5.90 13.03 2.85
C TRP A 6 4.53 13.09 3.54
N GLY A 7 3.49 13.20 2.74
CA GLY A 7 2.08 13.24 3.14
C GLY A 7 1.19 13.17 1.91
N TYR A 8 -0.06 13.60 2.03
CA TYR A 8 -1.02 13.53 0.92
C TYR A 8 -1.38 14.89 0.32
N GLU A 9 -0.90 15.98 0.90
CA GLU A 9 -1.33 17.33 0.55
C GLU A 9 -0.15 18.26 0.27
N GLY A 10 -0.39 19.23 -0.61
CA GLY A 10 0.54 20.32 -0.91
C GLY A 10 1.93 19.83 -1.32
N ARG A 11 2.96 20.44 -0.71
CA ARG A 11 4.38 20.19 -1.04
C ARG A 11 4.89 18.81 -0.64
N ASN A 12 4.13 18.08 0.17
CA ASN A 12 4.50 16.74 0.62
C ASN A 12 3.67 15.65 -0.07
N GLY A 13 2.78 16.03 -1.00
CA GLY A 13 1.84 15.12 -1.66
C GLY A 13 2.50 14.13 -2.64
N PRO A 14 1.72 13.16 -3.16
CA PRO A 14 2.23 12.07 -4.00
C PRO A 14 3.05 12.51 -5.21
N ASP A 15 2.63 13.60 -5.87
CA ASP A 15 3.33 14.17 -7.01
C ASP A 15 4.76 14.61 -6.68
N GLN A 16 5.08 14.82 -5.40
CA GLN A 16 6.40 15.26 -4.93
C GLN A 16 7.23 14.12 -4.34
N TRP A 17 6.66 12.93 -4.07
CA TRP A 17 7.35 11.85 -3.38
C TRP A 17 8.63 11.40 -4.08
N HIS A 18 8.65 11.41 -5.42
CA HIS A 18 9.81 11.01 -6.23
C HIS A 18 11.08 11.85 -5.97
N GLN A 19 10.94 13.07 -5.44
CA GLN A 19 12.09 13.94 -5.14
C GLN A 19 12.97 13.37 -4.03
N LEU A 20 12.37 12.69 -3.06
CA LEU A 20 13.06 12.05 -1.93
C LEU A 20 13.10 10.53 -2.05
N TYR A 21 12.14 9.96 -2.78
CA TYR A 21 11.98 8.52 -2.98
C TYR A 21 11.91 8.22 -4.48
N PRO A 22 13.03 8.20 -5.22
CA PRO A 22 13.03 8.10 -6.69
C PRO A 22 12.25 6.92 -7.27
N ILE A 23 12.08 5.84 -6.48
CA ILE A 23 11.26 4.69 -6.89
C ILE A 23 9.78 5.04 -7.13
N ALA A 24 9.27 6.14 -6.56
CA ALA A 24 7.91 6.61 -6.75
C ALA A 24 7.58 6.99 -8.20
N SER A 25 8.60 7.15 -9.06
CA SER A 25 8.46 7.33 -10.51
C SER A 25 8.92 6.11 -11.32
N GLY A 26 8.97 4.92 -10.72
CA GLY A 26 9.35 3.68 -11.39
C GLY A 26 8.23 3.05 -12.22
N ASP A 27 8.57 2.05 -13.03
CA ASP A 27 7.64 1.44 -14.00
C ASP A 27 6.58 0.51 -13.38
N HIS A 28 6.78 0.08 -12.13
CA HIS A 28 5.96 -0.92 -11.45
C HIS A 28 5.31 -0.36 -10.18
N GLN A 29 4.79 0.86 -10.26
CA GLN A 29 4.08 1.51 -9.15
C GLN A 29 2.64 1.02 -8.98
N SER A 30 2.07 1.28 -7.81
CA SER A 30 0.67 1.03 -7.47
C SER A 30 0.07 2.26 -6.79
N PRO A 31 -1.25 2.47 -6.83
CA PRO A 31 -2.28 1.62 -7.44
C PRO A 31 -2.31 1.72 -8.98
N ILE A 32 -3.01 0.78 -9.62
CA ILE A 32 -3.32 0.80 -11.06
C ILE A 32 -4.82 0.63 -11.28
N ASP A 33 -5.31 1.08 -12.44
CA ASP A 33 -6.66 0.79 -12.91
C ASP A 33 -6.73 -0.64 -13.49
N ILE A 34 -7.51 -1.52 -12.84
CA ILE A 34 -7.71 -2.90 -13.30
C ILE A 34 -8.81 -2.93 -14.36
N LYS A 35 -8.40 -2.92 -15.62
CA LYS A 35 -9.30 -3.06 -16.76
C LYS A 35 -9.76 -4.51 -16.91
N THR A 36 -10.92 -4.85 -16.33
CA THR A 36 -11.44 -6.23 -16.27
C THR A 36 -11.56 -6.92 -17.64
N LYS A 37 -11.78 -6.16 -18.72
CA LYS A 37 -11.81 -6.68 -20.10
C LYS A 37 -10.46 -7.16 -20.63
N GLU A 38 -9.37 -6.68 -20.05
CA GLU A 38 -7.98 -7.01 -20.42
C GLU A 38 -7.37 -8.09 -19.52
N VAL A 39 -8.03 -8.40 -18.40
CA VAL A 39 -7.58 -9.43 -17.45
C VAL A 39 -7.71 -10.82 -18.07
N LYS A 40 -6.64 -11.61 -17.98
CA LYS A 40 -6.61 -13.00 -18.41
C LYS A 40 -6.71 -13.91 -17.20
N LYS A 41 -7.67 -14.85 -17.22
CA LYS A 41 -7.74 -15.91 -16.22
C LYS A 41 -6.53 -16.83 -16.39
N ASP A 42 -5.75 -16.98 -15.34
CA ASP A 42 -4.70 -18.00 -15.26
C ASP A 42 -5.25 -19.24 -14.53
N PRO A 43 -5.50 -20.36 -15.23
CA PRO A 43 -6.04 -21.58 -14.62
C PRO A 43 -5.02 -22.33 -13.75
N SER A 44 -3.73 -21.98 -13.81
CA SER A 44 -2.69 -22.57 -12.97
C SER A 44 -2.69 -21.99 -11.54
N LEU A 45 -3.30 -20.82 -11.34
CA LEU A 45 -3.43 -20.21 -10.02
C LEU A 45 -4.39 -21.02 -9.15
N GLY A 46 -3.86 -21.54 -8.05
CA GLY A 46 -4.64 -22.25 -7.03
C GLY A 46 -5.51 -21.33 -6.19
N ARG A 47 -6.34 -21.92 -5.33
CA ARG A 47 -7.16 -21.17 -4.37
C ARG A 47 -6.26 -20.53 -3.31
N LEU A 48 -6.40 -19.21 -3.13
CA LEU A 48 -5.85 -18.53 -1.96
C LEU A 48 -6.65 -18.93 -0.71
N GLN A 49 -5.99 -19.57 0.26
CA GLN A 49 -6.56 -19.91 1.55
C GLN A 49 -5.74 -19.24 2.66
N ILE A 50 -6.42 -18.46 3.49
CA ILE A 50 -5.79 -17.74 4.60
C ILE A 50 -6.48 -18.18 5.89
N THR A 51 -5.69 -18.64 6.87
CA THR A 51 -6.16 -19.00 8.20
C THR A 51 -5.61 -17.98 9.19
N TRP A 52 -6.48 -17.13 9.72
CA TRP A 52 -6.10 -16.13 10.71
C TRP A 52 -6.21 -16.68 12.13
N ASN A 53 -5.28 -16.31 13.00
CA ASN A 53 -5.39 -16.53 14.43
C ASN A 53 -5.74 -15.19 15.10
N ALA A 54 -6.96 -15.08 15.63
CA ALA A 54 -7.41 -13.85 16.29
C ALA A 54 -6.54 -13.46 17.50
N GLY A 55 -5.90 -14.43 18.15
CA GLY A 55 -5.00 -14.20 19.28
C GLY A 55 -3.67 -13.54 18.92
N THR A 56 -3.37 -13.33 17.63
CA THR A 56 -2.16 -12.60 17.22
C THR A 56 -2.38 -11.09 17.17
N CYS A 57 -3.63 -10.60 17.15
CA CYS A 57 -3.91 -9.16 17.18
C CYS A 57 -3.36 -8.50 18.46
N LYS A 58 -2.56 -7.44 18.31
CA LYS A 58 -1.84 -6.76 19.40
C LYS A 58 -2.45 -5.40 19.74
N GLU A 59 -2.59 -4.53 18.75
CA GLU A 59 -3.01 -3.15 18.96
C GLU A 59 -3.63 -2.52 17.70
N ILE A 60 -4.38 -1.45 17.93
CA ILE A 60 -4.79 -0.48 16.91
C ILE A 60 -4.09 0.85 17.18
N ILE A 61 -3.43 1.40 16.17
CA ILE A 61 -2.62 2.62 16.30
C ILE A 61 -2.89 3.59 15.15
N ASN A 62 -3.09 4.86 15.47
CA ASN A 62 -3.09 5.94 14.49
C ASN A 62 -1.64 6.40 14.25
N VAL A 63 -1.14 6.22 13.03
CA VAL A 63 0.25 6.55 12.64
C VAL A 63 0.36 7.91 11.92
N GLY A 64 -0.72 8.70 11.93
CA GLY A 64 -0.80 10.03 11.33
C GLY A 64 -1.23 10.05 9.86
N HIS A 65 -1.03 8.96 9.12
CA HIS A 65 -1.39 8.83 7.69
C HIS A 65 -2.35 7.65 7.41
N SER A 66 -2.62 6.82 8.42
CA SER A 66 -3.59 5.72 8.41
C SER A 66 -3.83 5.26 9.86
N PHE A 67 -4.72 4.29 10.06
CA PHE A 67 -4.72 3.45 11.26
C PHE A 67 -4.18 2.07 10.90
N HIS A 68 -3.30 1.53 11.74
CA HIS A 68 -2.75 0.20 11.59
C HIS A 68 -3.35 -0.73 12.65
N VAL A 69 -3.60 -1.97 12.27
CA VAL A 69 -3.83 -3.09 13.20
C VAL A 69 -2.59 -3.97 13.14
N ASN A 70 -1.86 -4.05 14.24
CA ASN A 70 -0.68 -4.88 14.33
C ASN A 70 -1.08 -6.29 14.81
N PHE A 71 -0.68 -7.32 14.07
CA PHE A 71 -0.90 -8.74 14.37
C PHE A 71 0.41 -9.42 14.80
#